data_AF-A0A932QN45-F1
#
_entry.id   AF-A0A932QN45-F1
#
_cell.length_a   1.000
_cell.length_b   1.000
_cell.length_c   1.000
_cell.angle_alpha   90.00
_cell.angle_beta   90.00
_cell.angle_gamma   90.00
#
_symmetry.space_group_name_H-M   'P 1'
#
loop_
_entity.id
_entity.type
_entity.pdbx_description
1 polymer ?
#
loop_
_entity_poly.entity_id
_entity_poly.type
_entity_poly.pdbx_seq_one_letter_code
_entity_poly.pdbx_strand_id
1 'polypeptide(L)' 'MNISLHPHVLERMVERGTNKAEITKAVEIGERFTAKFGRTGFRLTIDLDCAEIVFT' A
#
# COMPACT_ATOMS: atom_id res chain seq x y z
N MET A 1 7.74 5.60 -11.61
CA MET A 1 7.40 4.16 -11.67
C MET A 1 5.93 4.04 -12.06
N ASN A 2 5.56 3.29 -13.10
CA ASN A 2 4.14 3.18 -13.50
C ASN A 2 3.47 2.04 -12.74
N ILE A 3 2.83 2.35 -11.60
CA ILE A 3 2.15 1.36 -10.75
C ILE A 3 0.69 1.23 -11.21
N SER A 4 0.41 0.17 -11.96
CA SER A 4 -0.96 -0.22 -12.32
C SER A 4 -1.52 -1.17 -11.26
N LEU A 5 -2.52 -0.70 -10.51
CA LEU A 5 -3.22 -1.52 -9.53
C LEU A 5 -4.27 -2.38 -10.23
N HIS A 6 -4.24 -3.69 -9.97
CA HIS A 6 -5.27 -4.60 -10.44
C HIS A 6 -6.62 -4.24 -9.77
N PRO A 7 -7.78 -4.36 -10.44
CA PRO A 7 -9.09 -4.04 -9.86
C PRO A 7 -9.35 -4.75 -8.53
N HIS A 8 -8.92 -6.01 -8.41
CA HIS A 8 -8.97 -6.74 -7.13
C HIS A 8 -8.25 -6.01 -5.98
N VAL A 9 -7.15 -5.32 -6.26
CA VAL A 9 -6.41 -4.56 -5.24
C VAL A 9 -7.22 -3.35 -4.79
N LEU A 10 -7.93 -2.68 -5.71
CA LEU A 10 -8.78 -1.53 -5.39
C LEU A 10 -9.91 -1.92 -4.42
N GLU A 11 -10.55 -3.06 -4.64
CA GLU A 11 -11.59 -3.57 -3.73
C GLU A 11 -11.01 -3.84 -2.33
N ARG A 12 -9.86 -4.52 -2.26
CA ARG A 12 -9.22 -4.86 -0.99
C ARG A 12 -8.63 -3.65 -0.25
N MET A 13 -8.28 -2.60 -0.98
CA MET A 13 -7.79 -1.34 -0.41
C MET A 13 -8.86 -0.65 0.42
N VAL A 14 -10.09 -0.57 -0.13
CA VAL A 14 -11.23 0.05 0.55
C VAL A 14 -11.56 -0.72 1.83
N GLU A 15 -11.61 -2.05 1.77
CA GLU A 15 -11.91 -2.88 2.95
C GLU A 15 -10.87 -2.77 4.07
N ARG A 16 -9.62 -2.42 3.73
CA ARG A 16 -8.51 -2.30 4.68
C ARG A 16 -8.22 -0.87 5.12
N GLY A 17 -8.97 0.11 4.59
CA GLY A 17 -8.73 1.52 4.86
C GLY A 17 -7.38 2.02 4.35
N THR A 18 -6.93 1.51 3.19
CA THR A 18 -5.68 1.91 2.55
C THR A 18 -5.94 2.72 1.28
N ASN A 19 -5.06 3.66 0.96
CA ASN A 19 -5.13 4.47 -0.24
C ASN A 19 -4.00 4.18 -1.26
N LYS A 20 -4.16 4.69 -2.49
CA LYS A 20 -3.20 4.43 -3.59
C LYS A 20 -1.83 5.06 -3.32
N ALA A 21 -1.80 6.21 -2.64
CA ALA A 21 -0.56 6.91 -2.32
C ALA A 21 0.27 6.10 -1.30
N GLU A 22 -0.35 5.50 -0.31
CA GLU A 22 0.28 4.62 0.68
C GLU A 22 0.89 3.39 0.03
N ILE A 23 0.15 2.74 -0.89
CA ILE A 23 0.68 1.60 -1.65
C ILE A 23 1.86 2.02 -2.51
N THR A 24 1.74 3.15 -3.21
CA THR A 24 2.82 3.68 -4.04
C THR A 24 4.06 3.96 -3.20
N LYS A 25 3.88 4.62 -2.06
CA LYS A 25 4.93 4.91 -1.09
C LYS A 25 5.55 3.62 -0.53
N ALA A 26 4.75 2.59 -0.24
CA ALA A 26 5.25 1.29 0.21
C ALA A 26 6.11 0.60 -0.86
N VAL A 27 5.77 0.72 -2.14
CA VAL A 27 6.56 0.16 -3.24
C VAL A 27 7.86 0.95 -3.48
N GLU A 28 7.80 2.27 -3.33
CA GLU A 28 8.93 3.17 -3.61
C GLU A 28 9.96 3.18 -2.48
N ILE A 29 9.53 3.42 -1.24
CA ILE A 29 10.40 3.62 -0.07
C ILE A 29 10.28 2.53 0.99
N GLY A 30 9.29 1.65 0.87
CA GLY A 30 9.06 0.60 1.86
C GLY A 30 10.15 -0.46 1.86
N GLU A 31 10.22 -1.19 2.97
CA GLU A 31 11.16 -2.29 3.13
C GLU A 31 10.75 -3.45 2.22
N ARG A 32 11.70 -3.95 1.43
CA ARG A 32 11.52 -5.14 0.58
C ARG A 32 11.82 -6.38 1.41
N PHE A 33 10.89 -7.31 1.46
CA PHE A 33 11.08 -8.59 2.14
C PHE A 33 10.76 -9.76 1.22
N THR A 34 11.39 -10.90 1.47
CA THR A 34 11.11 -12.12 0.71
C THR A 34 9.76 -12.70 1.16
N ALA A 35 8.75 -12.58 0.31
CA ALA A 35 7.45 -13.19 0.50
C ALA A 35 7.46 -14.67 0.06
N LYS A 36 6.39 -15.39 0.37
CA LYS A 36 6.22 -16.80 -0.03
C LYS A 36 6.39 -16.96 -1.54
N PHE A 37 6.88 -18.13 -1.94
CA PHE A 37 7.12 -18.49 -3.35
C PHE A 37 8.15 -17.61 -4.07
N GLY A 38 9.15 -17.09 -3.35
CA GLY A 38 10.21 -16.27 -3.94
C GLY A 38 9.75 -14.91 -4.47
N ARG A 39 8.56 -14.45 -4.07
CA ARG A 39 8.03 -13.14 -4.43
C ARG A 39 8.65 -12.06 -3.54
N THR A 40 8.73 -10.83 -4.02
CA THR A 40 9.12 -9.69 -3.17
C THR A 40 7.87 -9.02 -2.63
N GLY A 41 7.77 -8.93 -1.30
CA GLY A 41 6.78 -8.12 -0.61
C GLY A 41 7.34 -6.75 -0.25
N PHE A 42 6.44 -5.80 -0.01
CA PHE A 42 6.76 -4.44 0.42
C PHE A 42 6.03 -4.16 1.73
N ARG A 43 6.74 -3.59 2.71
CA ARG A 43 6.16 -3.19 4.00
C ARG A 43 6.54 -1.75 4.31
N LEU A 44 5.53 -0.96 4.65
CA LEU A 44 5.71 0.38 5.15
C LEU A 44 4.72 0.59 6.30
N THR A 45 5.25 0.93 7.48
CA THR A 45 4.42 1.44 8.57
C THR A 45 4.28 2.93 8.36
N ILE A 46 3.05 3.41 8.27
CA ILE A 46 2.72 4.83 8.28
C ILE A 46 2.22 5.18 9.67
N ASP A 47 2.68 6.32 10.19
CA ASP A 47 2.17 6.86 11.43
C ASP A 47 0.85 7.58 11.15
N LEU A 48 -0.20 7.22 11.89
CA LEU A 48 -1.56 7.73 11.70
C LEU A 48 -1.79 9.12 12.30
N ASP A 49 -0.80 9.73 12.97
CA ASP A 49 -0.94 11.07 13.56
C ASP A 49 -1.02 12.18 12.50
N CYS A 50 -0.59 11.91 11.27
CA CYS A 50 -0.53 12.89 10.18
C CYS A 50 -1.22 12.41 8.89
N ALA A 51 -2.38 11.75 9.01
CA ALA A 51 -3.27 11.56 7.89
C ALA A 51 -4.67 11.99 8.33
N GLU A 52 -5.06 13.22 7.99
CA GLU A 52 -6.45 13.64 8.03
C GLU A 52 -7.25 12.70 7.12
N ILE A 53 -7.77 11.61 7.68
CA ILE A 53 -8.68 10.71 6.98
C ILE A 53 -10.04 11.40 6.98
N VAL A 54 -10.20 12.37 6.06
CA VAL A 54 -11.48 13.02 5.79
C VAL A 54 -12.33 12.02 5.03
N PHE A 55 -13.16 11.28 5.76
CA PHE A 55 -14.37 10.67 5.21
C PHE A 55 -15.45 11.75 5.19
N THR A 56 -15.65 12.40 4.05
CA THR A 56 -16.85 13.20 3.75
C THR A 56 -17.53 12.60 2.54
#